data_AF-A0A350YG67-F1
#
_entry.id   AF-A0A350YG67-F1
#
_cell.length_a   1.000
_cell.length_b   1.000
_cell.length_c   1.000
_cell.angle_alpha   90.00
_cell.angle_beta   90.00
_cell.angle_gamma   90.00
#
_symmetry.space_group_name_H-M   'P 1'
#
loop_
_entity.id
_entity.type
_entity.pdbx_description
1 polymer ?
#
loop_
_entity_poly.entity_id
_entity_poly.type
_entity_poly.pdbx_seq_one_letter_code
_entity_poly.pdbx_strand_id
1 'polypeptide(L)'
;MNNKVITVKVQSAGLSYSDPTFITLNDIEFGFEKYSRGFNVAVINETTGQKICCTTFDPYTEGNSEAFVQFVENLPEGRIVAIAVHDDASYNLSDQVKAACKSLGSLKIYSLRFRSSWAMIGQKGAKPTKAKEELSDYCAVSCWRPFTFPSVSENGACIAVKSSSGDDGTIAQISLNGESIDIEGGYQRGLNLVVFDPSNGTSMFSQSFDLFADPTAADTFAQRIEELADGQIVAIAVQDDASINLSDRAKQACESIGSSLIRYIQFRNSWAIVGHKGASPGSAIEQLSNTESAAVKFWLTSTQSNQ
;
A
#
# COMPACT_ATOMS: atom_id res chain seq x y z
N MET A 1 -19.10 5.99 16.87
CA MET A 1 -18.36 5.51 15.68
C MET A 1 -17.94 4.06 15.95
N ASN A 2 -18.35 3.10 15.12
CA ASN A 2 -18.07 1.66 15.36
C ASN A 2 -16.78 1.24 14.66
N ASN A 3 -15.62 1.41 15.30
CA ASN A 3 -14.31 1.15 14.71
C ASN A 3 -14.25 -0.16 13.88
N LYS A 4 -13.61 -0.09 12.70
CA LYS A 4 -13.42 -1.27 11.85
C LYS A 4 -12.26 -2.06 12.45
N VAL A 5 -12.58 -3.24 12.96
CA VAL A 5 -11.56 -4.17 13.43
C VAL A 5 -11.20 -5.10 12.28
N ILE A 6 -9.90 -5.17 11.98
CA ILE A 6 -9.36 -6.17 11.07
C ILE A 6 -8.43 -7.08 11.86
N THR A 7 -8.62 -8.38 11.72
CA THR A 7 -7.76 -9.39 12.33
C THR A 7 -6.77 -9.89 11.29
N VAL A 8 -5.48 -9.71 11.59
CA VAL A 8 -4.40 -10.37 10.83
C VAL A 8 -4.07 -11.66 11.54
N LYS A 9 -4.02 -12.77 10.81
CA LYS A 9 -3.62 -14.07 11.34
C LYS A 9 -2.52 -14.66 10.48
N VAL A 10 -1.53 -15.24 11.14
CA VAL A 10 -0.34 -15.82 10.52
C VAL A 10 -0.14 -17.21 11.09
N GLN A 11 -0.01 -18.21 10.24
CA GLN A 11 0.42 -19.56 10.60
C GLN A 11 1.69 -19.91 9.82
N SER A 12 2.71 -20.33 10.55
CA SER A 12 3.96 -20.83 10.00
C SER A 12 4.06 -22.33 10.25
N ALA A 13 4.37 -23.07 9.19
CA ALA A 13 4.60 -24.50 9.28
C ALA A 13 6.06 -24.86 9.59
N GLY A 14 7.06 -24.04 9.24
CA GLY A 14 8.47 -24.48 9.29
C GLY A 14 8.64 -25.80 8.51
N LEU A 15 9.24 -26.83 9.12
CA LEU A 15 9.29 -28.19 8.55
C LEU A 15 7.94 -28.94 8.58
N SER A 16 6.94 -28.49 9.33
CA SER A 16 5.72 -29.28 9.56
C SER A 16 5.05 -29.66 8.24
N TYR A 17 5.10 -30.95 7.90
CA TYR A 17 4.58 -31.48 6.64
C TYR A 17 3.05 -31.58 6.61
N SER A 18 2.39 -31.53 7.77
CA SER A 18 0.94 -31.68 7.90
C SER A 18 0.18 -30.37 8.01
N ASP A 19 0.86 -29.29 8.41
CA ASP A 19 0.22 -28.00 8.67
C ASP A 19 0.47 -27.01 7.53
N PRO A 20 -0.55 -26.26 7.09
CA PRO A 20 -0.34 -25.24 6.06
C PRO A 20 0.33 -23.99 6.63
N THR A 21 1.15 -23.33 5.82
CA THR A 21 1.51 -21.93 6.02
C THR A 21 0.42 -21.06 5.41
N PHE A 22 -0.04 -20.04 6.13
CA PHE A 22 -0.98 -19.05 5.60
C PHE A 22 -0.88 -17.71 6.33
N ILE A 23 -1.33 -16.66 5.65
CA ILE A 23 -1.56 -15.33 6.18
C ILE A 23 -2.96 -14.93 5.74
N THR A 24 -3.81 -14.55 6.70
CA THR A 24 -5.18 -14.10 6.41
C THR A 24 -5.45 -12.73 7.00
N LEU A 25 -6.37 -12.03 6.35
CA LEU A 25 -6.94 -10.78 6.80
C LEU A 25 -8.45 -10.98 6.93
N ASN A 26 -8.98 -10.93 8.15
CA ASN A 26 -10.35 -11.34 8.49
C ASN A 26 -10.69 -12.76 7.99
N ASP A 27 -9.78 -13.70 8.22
CA ASP A 27 -9.90 -15.11 7.80
C ASP A 27 -9.98 -15.34 6.27
N ILE A 28 -9.77 -14.30 5.47
CA ILE A 28 -9.62 -14.38 4.01
C ILE A 28 -8.13 -14.42 3.66
N GLU A 29 -7.73 -15.37 2.81
CA GLU A 29 -6.35 -15.52 2.31
C GLU A 29 -5.78 -14.20 1.80
N PHE A 30 -4.52 -13.91 2.13
CA PHE A 30 -3.91 -12.61 1.83
C PHE A 30 -3.76 -12.37 0.33
N GLY A 31 -3.45 -13.41 -0.45
CA GLY A 31 -3.29 -13.32 -1.90
C GLY A 31 -2.04 -14.01 -2.44
N PHE A 32 -1.40 -14.88 -1.66
CA PHE A 32 -0.31 -15.71 -2.15
C PHE A 32 -0.88 -16.79 -3.09
N GLU A 33 -0.33 -16.90 -4.30
CA GLU A 33 -0.64 -18.05 -5.18
C GLU A 33 -0.17 -19.36 -4.54
N LYS A 34 1.00 -19.31 -3.89
CA LYS A 34 1.60 -20.43 -3.15
C LYS A 34 2.58 -19.92 -2.10
N TYR A 35 2.53 -20.52 -0.92
CA TYR A 35 3.59 -20.37 0.09
C TYR A 35 4.77 -21.28 -0.27
N SER A 36 5.99 -20.74 -0.21
CA SER A 36 7.22 -21.46 -0.55
C SER A 36 8.32 -21.19 0.49
N ARG A 37 9.47 -21.88 0.35
CA ARG A 37 10.57 -21.84 1.32
C ARG A 37 10.98 -20.40 1.65
N GLY A 38 11.24 -20.13 2.93
CA GLY A 38 11.75 -18.84 3.40
C GLY A 38 10.70 -17.96 4.08
N PHE A 39 10.91 -16.65 3.99
CA PHE A 39 10.04 -15.63 4.57
C PHE A 39 8.90 -15.28 3.61
N ASN A 40 7.68 -15.69 3.94
CA ASN A 40 6.48 -15.28 3.20
C ASN A 40 5.93 -14.02 3.88
N VAL A 41 5.96 -12.89 3.18
CA VAL A 41 5.77 -11.55 3.75
C VAL A 41 4.54 -10.88 3.15
N ALA A 42 3.65 -10.40 4.00
CA ALA A 42 2.46 -9.64 3.63
C ALA A 42 2.52 -8.24 4.24
N VAL A 43 2.20 -7.23 3.43
CA VAL A 43 2.26 -5.81 3.81
C VAL A 43 0.87 -5.20 3.78
N ILE A 44 0.48 -4.54 4.88
CA ILE A 44 -0.84 -3.97 5.09
C ILE A 44 -0.71 -2.48 5.41
N ASN A 45 -1.61 -1.68 4.82
CA ASN A 45 -1.69 -0.26 5.11
C ASN A 45 -2.16 -0.06 6.57
N GLU A 46 -1.36 0.67 7.34
CA GLU A 46 -1.54 0.92 8.77
C GLU A 46 -2.64 1.91 9.11
N THR A 47 -3.14 2.64 8.11
CA THR A 47 -4.23 3.61 8.27
C THR A 47 -5.55 3.02 7.80
N THR A 48 -5.55 2.28 6.70
CA THR A 48 -6.78 1.79 6.04
C THR A 48 -7.05 0.31 6.30
N GLY A 49 -6.02 -0.44 6.68
CA GLY A 49 -6.08 -1.90 6.82
C GLY A 49 -6.20 -2.66 5.50
N GLN A 50 -5.96 -1.99 4.36
CA GLN A 50 -5.96 -2.63 3.04
C GLN A 50 -4.67 -3.40 2.79
N LYS A 51 -4.77 -4.47 2.00
CA LYS A 51 -3.63 -5.24 1.50
C LYS A 51 -2.84 -4.37 0.52
N ILE A 52 -1.51 -4.34 0.65
CA ILE A 52 -0.63 -3.62 -0.29
C ILE A 52 0.05 -4.62 -1.22
N CYS A 53 0.81 -5.56 -0.67
CA CYS A 53 1.50 -6.59 -1.45
C CYS A 53 1.82 -7.83 -0.61
N CYS A 54 2.10 -8.93 -1.29
CA CYS A 54 2.69 -10.12 -0.71
C CYS A 54 3.84 -10.64 -1.58
N THR A 55 4.88 -11.18 -0.95
CA THR A 55 6.04 -11.74 -1.65
C THR A 55 6.75 -12.77 -0.76
N THR A 56 7.62 -13.59 -1.35
CA THR A 56 8.40 -14.60 -0.63
C THR A 56 9.89 -14.42 -0.89
N PHE A 57 10.68 -14.46 0.18
CA PHE A 57 12.14 -14.40 0.13
C PHE A 57 12.71 -15.73 0.61
N ASP A 58 13.18 -16.55 -0.33
CA ASP A 58 13.88 -17.81 -0.06
C ASP A 58 15.37 -17.50 0.19
N PRO A 59 15.89 -17.61 1.42
CA PRO A 59 17.27 -17.23 1.70
C PRO A 59 18.32 -18.21 1.16
N TYR A 60 17.90 -19.38 0.64
CA TYR A 60 18.77 -20.30 -0.10
C TYR A 60 19.05 -19.82 -1.54
N THR A 61 18.23 -18.92 -2.06
CA THR A 61 18.48 -18.28 -3.35
C THR A 61 19.41 -17.09 -3.14
N GLU A 62 20.46 -17.02 -3.96
CA GLU A 62 21.44 -15.94 -3.92
C GLU A 62 20.77 -14.56 -4.08
N GLY A 63 21.16 -13.60 -3.24
CA GLY A 63 20.64 -12.22 -3.26
C GLY A 63 19.30 -12.00 -2.54
N ASN A 64 18.55 -13.05 -2.21
CA ASN A 64 17.21 -12.89 -1.60
C ASN A 64 17.26 -12.39 -0.15
N SER A 65 18.35 -12.67 0.59
CA SER A 65 18.50 -12.15 1.95
C SER A 65 18.73 -10.63 1.94
N GLU A 66 19.53 -10.14 1.01
CA GLU A 66 19.75 -8.72 0.76
C GLU A 66 18.48 -8.03 0.26
N ALA A 67 17.76 -8.67 -0.67
CA ALA A 67 16.47 -8.17 -1.17
C ALA A 67 15.42 -8.06 -0.06
N PHE A 68 15.36 -9.03 0.87
CA PHE A 68 14.49 -8.95 2.05
C PHE A 68 14.84 -7.76 2.94
N VAL A 69 16.13 -7.52 3.20
CA VAL A 69 16.59 -6.37 3.99
C VAL A 69 16.17 -5.07 3.33
N GLN A 70 16.48 -4.89 2.04
CA GLN A 70 16.10 -3.69 1.29
C GLN A 70 14.59 -3.48 1.26
N PHE A 71 13.82 -4.55 1.08
CA PHE A 71 12.36 -4.51 1.11
C PHE A 71 11.86 -3.94 2.44
N VAL A 72 12.31 -4.48 3.57
CA VAL A 72 11.89 -4.03 4.91
C VAL A 72 12.40 -2.62 5.23
N GLU A 73 13.60 -2.27 4.80
CA GLU A 73 14.19 -0.93 5.00
C GLU A 73 13.41 0.15 4.27
N ASN A 74 12.95 -0.13 3.05
CA ASN A 74 12.19 0.80 2.22
C ASN A 74 10.69 0.90 2.58
N LEU A 75 10.19 0.09 3.51
CA LEU A 75 8.81 0.23 3.97
C LEU A 75 8.61 1.55 4.72
N PRO A 76 7.51 2.28 4.46
CA PRO A 76 7.16 3.47 5.24
C PRO A 76 6.97 3.16 6.72
N GLU A 77 7.34 4.12 7.56
CA GLU A 77 7.15 4.03 9.01
C GLU A 77 5.69 3.76 9.36
N GLY A 78 5.46 2.90 10.35
CA GLY A 78 4.12 2.47 10.74
C GLY A 78 3.51 1.36 9.89
N ARG A 79 4.09 0.95 8.75
CA ARG A 79 3.51 -0.13 7.93
C ARG A 79 3.33 -1.43 8.69
N ILE A 80 2.17 -2.09 8.56
CA ILE A 80 1.92 -3.39 9.19
C ILE A 80 2.54 -4.50 8.32
N VAL A 81 3.30 -5.41 8.95
CA VAL A 81 3.98 -6.50 8.25
C VAL A 81 3.70 -7.83 8.95
N ALA A 82 3.21 -8.80 8.19
CA ALA A 82 3.01 -10.18 8.63
C ALA A 82 4.02 -11.09 7.93
N ILE A 83 4.69 -11.98 8.68
CA ILE A 83 5.70 -12.89 8.13
C ILE A 83 5.43 -14.30 8.63
N ALA A 84 5.37 -15.25 7.71
CA ALA A 84 5.30 -16.69 8.00
C ALA A 84 6.51 -17.42 7.38
N VAL A 85 7.19 -18.23 8.18
CA VAL A 85 8.24 -19.14 7.68
C VAL A 85 7.60 -20.42 7.12
N HIS A 86 8.10 -20.89 5.99
CA HIS A 86 7.77 -22.19 5.41
C HIS A 86 9.06 -22.93 5.04
N ASP A 87 9.13 -24.24 5.30
CA ASP A 87 10.34 -25.09 5.25
C ASP A 87 11.48 -24.55 6.13
N ASP A 88 12.30 -23.61 5.63
CA ASP A 88 13.40 -22.98 6.36
C ASP A 88 13.60 -21.52 5.95
N ALA A 89 13.95 -20.68 6.92
CA ALA A 89 14.38 -19.30 6.70
C ALA A 89 15.65 -18.93 7.49
N SER A 90 16.39 -19.94 7.97
CA SER A 90 17.56 -19.76 8.83
C SER A 90 18.89 -19.74 8.08
N TYR A 91 18.91 -20.33 6.88
CA TYR A 91 20.05 -20.19 5.99
C TYR A 91 20.29 -18.71 5.67
N ASN A 92 21.56 -18.27 5.63
CA ASN A 92 21.92 -16.86 5.41
C ASN A 92 21.21 -15.84 6.32
N LEU A 93 20.81 -16.24 7.54
CA LEU A 93 20.19 -15.34 8.53
C LEU A 93 21.24 -14.38 9.14
N SER A 94 21.64 -13.38 8.35
CA SER A 94 22.63 -12.38 8.71
C SER A 94 22.14 -11.43 9.80
N ASP A 95 23.06 -10.68 10.40
CA ASP A 95 22.70 -9.66 11.39
C ASP A 95 21.85 -8.53 10.77
N GLN A 96 21.97 -8.27 9.47
CA GLN A 96 21.12 -7.32 8.75
C GLN A 96 19.68 -7.84 8.62
N VAL A 97 19.48 -9.12 8.28
CA VAL A 97 18.14 -9.74 8.25
C VAL A 97 17.50 -9.68 9.63
N LYS A 98 18.25 -10.01 10.69
CA LYS A 98 17.77 -9.90 12.08
C LYS A 98 17.44 -8.46 12.46
N ALA A 99 18.26 -7.49 12.05
CA ALA A 99 18.02 -6.07 12.30
C ALA A 99 16.77 -5.56 11.56
N ALA A 100 16.52 -6.00 10.32
CA ALA A 100 15.31 -5.71 9.57
C ALA A 100 14.07 -6.21 10.33
N CYS A 101 14.05 -7.48 10.75
CA CYS A 101 12.97 -8.04 11.57
C CYS A 101 12.81 -7.32 12.93
N LYS A 102 13.93 -6.91 13.56
CA LYS A 102 13.90 -6.13 14.79
C LYS A 102 13.27 -4.74 14.59
N SER A 103 13.46 -4.12 13.42
CA SER A 103 12.82 -2.85 13.05
C SER A 103 11.29 -2.97 12.89
N LEU A 104 10.79 -4.20 12.72
CA LEU A 104 9.36 -4.52 12.74
C LEU A 104 8.84 -4.87 14.14
N GLY A 105 9.73 -4.88 15.16
CA GLY A 105 9.42 -5.16 16.55
C GLY A 105 9.70 -6.60 17.02
N SER A 106 10.30 -7.47 16.19
CA SER A 106 10.63 -8.86 16.58
C SER A 106 11.88 -8.93 17.46
N LEU A 107 11.87 -9.81 18.46
CA LEU A 107 13.08 -10.32 19.11
C LEU A 107 13.25 -11.84 18.93
N LYS A 108 12.18 -12.61 18.68
CA LYS A 108 12.31 -14.07 18.47
C LYS A 108 13.09 -14.42 17.20
N ILE A 109 13.26 -13.50 16.24
CA ILE A 109 14.14 -13.70 15.08
C ILE A 109 15.58 -14.10 15.47
N TYR A 110 16.09 -13.61 16.60
CA TYR A 110 17.42 -13.94 17.10
C TYR A 110 17.54 -15.38 17.63
N SER A 111 16.41 -16.07 17.79
CA SER A 111 16.32 -17.46 18.22
C SER A 111 15.89 -18.41 17.09
N LEU A 112 15.68 -17.90 15.87
CA LEU A 112 15.32 -18.72 14.72
C LEU A 112 16.45 -19.71 14.39
N ARG A 113 16.10 -20.99 14.23
CA ARG A 113 17.03 -22.07 13.91
C ARG A 113 16.56 -22.79 12.64
N PHE A 114 17.39 -23.74 12.21
CA PHE A 114 17.10 -24.58 11.05
C PHE A 114 15.72 -25.22 11.17
N ARG A 115 14.85 -24.82 10.25
CA ARG A 115 13.47 -25.24 10.06
C ARG A 115 12.51 -24.97 11.21
N SER A 116 12.84 -24.02 12.08
CA SER A 116 11.89 -23.52 13.07
C SER A 116 10.66 -22.93 12.38
N SER A 117 9.50 -23.19 12.92
CA SER A 117 8.27 -22.48 12.55
C SER A 117 8.27 -21.13 13.25
N TRP A 118 8.14 -20.04 12.49
CA TRP A 118 8.09 -18.67 13.01
C TRP A 118 7.03 -17.85 12.29
N ALA A 119 6.09 -17.34 13.08
CA ALA A 119 5.00 -16.47 12.64
C ALA A 119 5.10 -15.15 13.40
N MET A 120 5.07 -14.02 12.68
CA MET A 120 5.04 -12.71 13.31
C MET A 120 4.08 -11.73 12.63
N ILE A 121 3.55 -10.80 13.43
CA ILE A 121 2.80 -9.62 13.01
C ILE A 121 3.43 -8.41 13.69
N GLY A 122 4.23 -7.67 12.93
CA GLY A 122 4.98 -6.49 13.34
C GLY A 122 4.50 -5.22 12.68
N GLN A 123 5.21 -4.13 12.98
CA GLN A 123 4.95 -2.82 12.39
C GLN A 123 6.28 -2.09 12.21
N LYS A 124 6.53 -1.51 11.04
CA LYS A 124 7.75 -0.75 10.76
C LYS A 124 7.92 0.39 11.77
N GLY A 125 9.12 0.50 12.35
CA GLY A 125 9.45 1.48 13.39
C GLY A 125 9.04 1.08 14.79
N ALA A 126 8.37 -0.07 14.97
CA ALA A 126 7.95 -0.50 16.28
C ALA A 126 9.16 -0.80 17.18
N LYS A 127 9.04 -0.43 18.45
CA LYS A 127 10.03 -0.84 19.46
C LYS A 127 10.17 -2.36 19.46
N PRO A 128 11.37 -2.92 19.69
CA PRO A 128 11.54 -4.35 19.90
C PRO A 128 10.56 -4.86 20.96
N THR A 129 10.09 -6.10 20.82
CA THR A 129 9.02 -6.76 21.61
C THR A 129 7.59 -6.31 21.35
N LYS A 130 7.34 -5.42 20.38
CA LYS A 130 5.98 -5.00 20.03
C LYS A 130 5.34 -5.85 18.94
N ALA A 131 6.13 -6.64 18.20
CA ALA A 131 5.57 -7.64 17.31
C ALA A 131 4.84 -8.72 18.13
N LYS A 132 3.69 -9.18 17.61
CA LYS A 132 3.08 -10.43 18.09
C LYS A 132 3.74 -11.56 17.32
N GLU A 133 4.45 -12.45 18.01
CA GLU A 133 5.24 -13.50 17.36
C GLU A 133 5.24 -14.81 18.14
N GLU A 134 5.24 -15.93 17.42
CA GLU A 134 5.39 -17.27 17.96
C GLU A 134 6.51 -18.02 17.21
N LEU A 135 7.23 -18.87 17.94
CA LEU A 135 8.39 -19.62 17.47
C LEU A 135 8.36 -21.02 18.08
N SER A 136 8.60 -22.05 17.27
CA SER A 136 8.75 -23.43 17.73
C SER A 136 9.74 -24.17 16.83
N ASP A 137 10.58 -25.01 17.44
CA ASP A 137 11.47 -25.92 16.73
C ASP A 137 10.79 -27.26 16.39
N TYR A 138 9.52 -27.46 16.81
CA TYR A 138 8.89 -28.78 16.85
C TYR A 138 7.55 -28.88 16.12
N CYS A 139 6.83 -27.77 15.96
CA CYS A 139 5.47 -27.78 15.44
C CYS A 139 5.12 -26.44 14.81
N ALA A 140 4.08 -26.45 13.96
CA ALA A 140 3.53 -25.23 13.42
C ALA A 140 3.09 -24.27 14.54
N VAL A 141 3.27 -22.98 14.28
CA VAL A 141 2.89 -21.91 15.21
C VAL A 141 1.94 -20.96 14.52
N SER A 142 1.01 -20.41 15.29
CA SER A 142 0.13 -19.36 14.80
C SER A 142 0.08 -18.18 15.75
N CYS A 143 -0.07 -17.00 15.19
CA CYS A 143 -0.33 -15.79 15.94
C CYS A 143 -1.37 -14.94 15.22
N TRP A 144 -2.10 -14.14 15.97
CA TRP A 144 -3.06 -13.20 15.42
C TRP A 144 -3.00 -11.89 16.18
N ARG A 145 -3.33 -10.80 15.50
CA ARG A 145 -3.38 -9.46 16.08
C ARG A 145 -4.53 -8.68 15.46
N PRO A 146 -5.45 -8.14 16.27
CA PRO A 146 -6.46 -7.22 15.78
C PRO A 146 -5.84 -5.83 15.63
N PHE A 147 -6.23 -5.15 14.56
CA PHE A 147 -5.97 -3.75 14.33
C PHE A 147 -7.30 -3.02 14.29
N THR A 148 -7.39 -1.97 15.10
CA THR A 148 -8.56 -1.10 15.15
C THR A 148 -8.26 0.09 14.27
N PHE A 149 -8.94 0.14 13.14
CA PHE A 149 -8.91 1.31 12.28
C PHE A 149 -10.11 2.18 12.64
N PRO A 150 -9.99 3.52 12.58
CA PRO A 150 -11.18 4.35 12.59
C PRO A 150 -12.12 3.77 11.55
N SER A 151 -13.31 3.37 12.00
CA SER A 151 -14.33 2.92 11.07
C SER A 151 -14.64 4.09 10.20
N VAL A 152 -14.16 4.01 8.98
CA VAL A 152 -14.88 4.70 7.95
C VAL A 152 -16.19 3.96 7.81
N SER A 153 -17.26 4.61 8.24
CA SER A 153 -18.58 4.06 8.02
C SER A 153 -18.69 3.72 6.53
N GLU A 154 -19.27 2.57 6.19
CA GLU A 154 -19.75 2.36 4.82
C GLU A 154 -20.80 3.44 4.42
N ASN A 155 -21.26 4.26 5.38
CA ASN A 155 -22.03 5.48 5.22
C ASN A 155 -21.18 6.78 5.20
N GLY A 156 -19.86 6.69 5.09
CA GLY A 156 -18.94 7.82 4.97
C GLY A 156 -18.80 8.22 3.51
N ALA A 157 -18.39 9.46 3.23
CA ALA A 157 -18.25 9.87 1.85
C ALA A 157 -17.13 9.06 1.16
N CYS A 158 -17.44 8.39 0.05
CA CYS A 158 -16.52 7.52 -0.69
C CYS A 158 -15.94 8.24 -1.88
N ILE A 159 -14.63 8.47 -1.88
CA ILE A 159 -13.89 8.90 -3.07
C ILE A 159 -13.46 7.65 -3.82
N ALA A 160 -13.92 7.49 -5.06
CA ALA A 160 -13.50 6.40 -5.95
C ALA A 160 -12.83 6.96 -7.20
N VAL A 161 -11.71 6.36 -7.57
CA VAL A 161 -10.89 6.76 -8.71
C VAL A 161 -10.73 5.57 -9.62
N LYS A 162 -11.00 5.75 -10.91
CA LYS A 162 -10.81 4.75 -11.95
C LYS A 162 -9.98 5.34 -13.08
N SER A 163 -9.00 4.56 -13.52
CA SER A 163 -8.14 4.85 -14.66
C SER A 163 -8.10 3.62 -15.57
N SER A 164 -8.27 3.82 -16.87
CA SER A 164 -8.08 2.83 -17.92
C SER A 164 -7.35 3.52 -19.05
N SER A 165 -6.16 3.04 -19.35
CA SER A 165 -5.29 3.50 -20.43
C SER A 165 -4.94 2.27 -21.27
N GLY A 166 -5.34 2.25 -22.54
CA GLY A 166 -5.16 1.09 -23.41
C GLY A 166 -5.96 1.17 -24.71
N ASP A 167 -5.76 0.18 -25.58
CA ASP A 167 -6.34 0.15 -26.93
C ASP A 167 -7.86 -0.13 -26.95
N ASP A 168 -8.39 -0.70 -25.86
CA ASP A 168 -9.83 -1.00 -25.69
C ASP A 168 -10.66 0.22 -25.22
N GLY A 169 -10.02 1.39 -25.10
CA GLY A 169 -10.64 2.65 -24.72
C GLY A 169 -10.03 3.25 -23.45
N THR A 170 -10.18 4.58 -23.32
CA THR A 170 -9.60 5.34 -22.21
C THR A 170 -10.69 5.88 -21.30
N ILE A 171 -10.52 5.69 -20.00
CA ILE A 171 -11.44 6.19 -18.96
C ILE A 171 -10.60 6.80 -17.85
N ALA A 172 -10.87 8.05 -17.50
CA ALA A 172 -10.62 8.57 -16.17
C ALA A 172 -11.95 8.95 -15.53
N GLN A 173 -12.11 8.60 -14.26
CA GLN A 173 -13.28 8.98 -13.49
C GLN A 173 -12.88 9.13 -12.02
N ILE A 174 -13.24 10.27 -11.44
CA ILE A 174 -13.18 10.51 -10.00
C ILE A 174 -14.61 10.77 -9.54
N SER A 175 -15.02 10.11 -8.46
CA SER A 175 -16.39 10.19 -7.96
C SER A 175 -16.43 10.31 -6.45
N LEU A 176 -17.46 10.99 -5.95
CA LEU A 176 -17.82 11.08 -4.54
C LEU A 176 -19.16 10.39 -4.35
N ASN A 177 -19.23 9.38 -3.50
CA ASN A 177 -20.43 8.57 -3.26
C ASN A 177 -21.02 7.93 -4.53
N GLY A 178 -20.18 7.66 -5.52
CA GLY A 178 -20.59 7.11 -6.81
C GLY A 178 -21.07 8.15 -7.82
N GLU A 179 -21.22 9.42 -7.42
CA GLU A 179 -21.49 10.53 -8.34
C GLU A 179 -20.17 11.05 -8.90
N SER A 180 -20.06 11.18 -10.23
CA SER A 180 -18.85 11.67 -10.87
C SER A 180 -18.65 13.15 -10.56
N ILE A 181 -17.40 13.53 -10.25
CA ILE A 181 -17.02 14.92 -10.13
C ILE A 181 -16.71 15.45 -11.52
N ASP A 182 -17.38 16.53 -11.91
CA ASP A 182 -17.11 17.22 -13.16
C ASP A 182 -15.77 17.97 -13.09
N ILE A 183 -15.01 17.89 -14.17
CA ILE A 183 -13.82 18.72 -14.40
C ILE A 183 -14.16 19.70 -15.51
N GLU A 184 -13.84 20.98 -15.32
CA GLU A 184 -14.02 21.97 -16.38
C GLU A 184 -13.20 21.57 -17.63
N GLY A 185 -13.87 21.52 -18.79
CA GLY A 185 -13.26 21.00 -20.03
C GLY A 185 -13.22 19.46 -20.14
N GLY A 186 -13.74 18.75 -19.14
CA GLY A 186 -13.85 17.30 -19.09
C GLY A 186 -12.59 16.57 -18.65
N TYR A 187 -12.72 15.26 -18.45
CA TYR A 187 -11.57 14.38 -18.30
C TYR A 187 -10.82 14.27 -19.63
N GLN A 188 -9.50 14.46 -19.59
CA GLN A 188 -8.65 14.51 -20.79
C GLN A 188 -7.44 13.60 -20.62
N ARG A 189 -6.73 13.35 -21.73
CA ARG A 189 -5.43 12.68 -21.72
C ARG A 189 -4.52 13.32 -20.68
N GLY A 190 -3.71 12.52 -20.00
CA GLY A 190 -2.79 12.97 -18.96
C GLY A 190 -3.31 12.75 -17.55
N LEU A 191 -3.03 13.70 -16.66
CA LEU A 191 -3.40 13.63 -15.24
C LEU A 191 -4.71 14.38 -15.00
N ASN A 192 -5.70 13.70 -14.42
CA ASN A 192 -6.97 14.31 -14.03
C ASN A 192 -7.01 14.38 -12.50
N LEU A 193 -7.05 15.59 -11.94
CA LEU A 193 -6.90 15.88 -10.53
C LEU A 193 -8.23 16.37 -9.94
N VAL A 194 -8.60 15.85 -8.76
CA VAL A 194 -9.62 16.45 -7.89
C VAL A 194 -9.05 16.55 -6.47
N VAL A 195 -9.24 17.70 -5.84
CA VAL A 195 -8.86 17.98 -4.45
C VAL A 195 -10.12 18.09 -3.60
N PHE A 196 -10.12 17.45 -2.44
CA PHE A 196 -11.25 17.41 -1.52
C PHE A 196 -10.91 18.03 -0.17
N ASP A 197 -11.92 18.66 0.44
CA ASP A 197 -11.84 19.16 1.81
C ASP A 197 -11.79 17.96 2.78
N PRO A 198 -10.77 17.87 3.67
CA PRO A 198 -10.61 16.73 4.56
C PRO A 198 -11.67 16.64 5.67
N SER A 199 -12.36 17.75 5.98
CA SER A 199 -13.35 17.81 7.07
C SER A 199 -14.72 17.27 6.66
N ASN A 200 -15.11 17.48 5.39
CA ASN A 200 -16.46 17.22 4.90
C ASN A 200 -16.51 16.47 3.56
N GLY A 201 -15.38 16.34 2.86
CA GLY A 201 -15.28 15.58 1.62
C GLY A 201 -15.77 16.27 0.36
N THR A 202 -16.11 17.56 0.40
CA THR A 202 -16.55 18.27 -0.80
C THR A 202 -15.36 18.49 -1.75
N SER A 203 -15.63 18.44 -3.06
CA SER A 203 -14.62 18.82 -4.05
C SER A 203 -14.36 20.32 -3.97
N MET A 204 -13.11 20.70 -3.78
CA MET A 204 -12.67 22.10 -3.70
C MET A 204 -12.13 22.59 -5.05
N PHE A 205 -11.48 21.69 -5.79
CA PHE A 205 -10.77 22.01 -7.02
C PHE A 205 -10.69 20.78 -7.90
N SER A 206 -10.77 20.99 -9.22
CA SER A 206 -10.61 19.93 -10.21
C SER A 206 -9.99 20.49 -11.48
N GLN A 207 -9.01 19.78 -12.05
CA GLN A 207 -8.35 20.18 -13.30
C GLN A 207 -7.75 18.98 -14.03
N SER A 208 -7.80 19.01 -15.36
CA SER A 208 -7.12 18.07 -16.26
C SER A 208 -5.82 18.67 -16.79
N PHE A 209 -4.78 17.85 -16.92
CA PHE A 209 -3.44 18.25 -17.38
C PHE A 209 -2.99 17.32 -18.52
N ASP A 210 -3.06 17.79 -19.78
CA ASP A 210 -2.59 17.04 -20.95
C ASP A 210 -1.08 17.16 -21.12
N LEU A 211 -0.37 16.29 -20.42
CA LEU A 211 1.09 16.19 -20.44
C LEU A 211 1.66 15.88 -21.83
N PHE A 212 0.87 15.25 -22.72
CA PHE A 212 1.34 14.92 -24.06
C PHE A 212 1.29 16.14 -24.99
N ALA A 213 0.19 16.90 -24.97
CA ALA A 213 0.02 18.06 -25.85
C ALA A 213 0.73 19.32 -25.34
N ASP A 214 0.87 19.47 -24.02
CA ASP A 214 1.45 20.65 -23.39
C ASP A 214 2.66 20.26 -22.52
N PRO A 215 3.91 20.60 -22.94
CA PRO A 215 5.10 20.27 -22.17
C PRO A 215 5.21 21.04 -20.84
N THR A 216 4.40 22.07 -20.62
CA THR A 216 4.36 22.84 -19.36
C THR A 216 3.31 22.32 -18.36
N ALA A 217 2.45 21.39 -18.79
CA ALA A 217 1.36 20.88 -17.98
C ALA A 217 1.84 20.13 -16.73
N ALA A 218 2.94 19.39 -16.82
CA ALA A 218 3.52 18.67 -15.69
C ALA A 218 3.97 19.62 -14.56
N ASP A 219 4.62 20.73 -14.91
CA ASP A 219 5.10 21.70 -13.92
C ASP A 219 3.95 22.53 -13.34
N THR A 220 2.92 22.80 -14.15
CA THR A 220 1.67 23.44 -13.67
C THR A 220 0.95 22.51 -12.68
N PHE A 221 0.82 21.22 -13.00
CA PHE A 221 0.28 20.21 -12.09
C PHE A 221 1.08 20.15 -10.78
N ALA A 222 2.41 20.10 -10.87
CA ALA A 222 3.28 20.05 -9.70
C ALA A 222 3.08 21.27 -8.80
N GLN A 223 3.06 22.48 -9.39
CA GLN A 223 2.79 23.72 -8.65
C GLN A 223 1.43 23.66 -7.94
N ARG A 224 0.38 23.14 -8.57
CA ARG A 224 -0.94 22.99 -7.92
C ARG A 224 -0.89 22.11 -6.67
N ILE A 225 -0.19 20.98 -6.74
CA ILE A 225 -0.02 20.08 -5.58
C ILE A 225 0.87 20.70 -4.50
N GLU A 226 1.87 21.50 -4.87
CA GLU A 226 2.74 22.23 -3.94
C GLU A 226 1.99 23.33 -3.17
N GLU A 227 1.03 24.00 -3.81
CA GLU A 227 0.20 25.05 -3.23
C GLU A 227 -0.87 24.54 -2.23
N LEU A 228 -1.10 23.22 -2.17
CA LEU A 228 -2.06 22.62 -1.24
C LEU A 228 -1.59 22.72 0.22
N ALA A 229 -2.55 22.92 1.12
CA ALA A 229 -2.33 22.78 2.55
C ALA A 229 -2.20 21.31 2.94
N ASP A 230 -1.34 21.03 3.92
CA ASP A 230 -1.18 19.69 4.49
C ASP A 230 -2.53 19.11 4.95
N GLY A 231 -2.75 17.83 4.65
CA GLY A 231 -3.98 17.12 4.95
C GLY A 231 -5.08 17.23 3.87
N GLN A 232 -4.99 18.14 2.90
CA GLN A 232 -5.94 18.15 1.78
C GLN A 232 -5.89 16.84 0.99
N ILE A 233 -7.04 16.27 0.69
CA ILE A 233 -7.15 14.95 0.04
C ILE A 233 -7.06 15.14 -1.47
N VAL A 234 -6.27 14.29 -2.12
CA VAL A 234 -5.93 14.39 -3.53
C VAL A 234 -6.27 13.08 -4.22
N ALA A 235 -7.10 13.15 -5.26
CA ALA A 235 -7.42 12.04 -6.14
C ALA A 235 -6.88 12.32 -7.55
N ILE A 236 -6.19 11.35 -8.15
CA ILE A 236 -5.67 11.48 -9.52
C ILE A 236 -5.98 10.22 -10.32
N ALA A 237 -6.55 10.41 -11.51
CA ALA A 237 -6.74 9.37 -12.52
C ALA A 237 -5.97 9.71 -13.80
N VAL A 238 -5.21 8.73 -14.32
CA VAL A 238 -4.62 8.82 -15.66
C VAL A 238 -5.65 8.48 -16.72
N GLN A 239 -5.66 9.23 -17.83
CA GLN A 239 -6.36 8.87 -19.06
C GLN A 239 -5.39 8.87 -20.24
N ASP A 240 -5.51 7.87 -21.12
CA ASP A 240 -4.65 7.63 -22.29
C ASP A 240 -3.15 7.52 -21.94
N ASP A 241 -2.46 8.62 -21.68
CA ASP A 241 -1.06 8.62 -21.28
C ASP A 241 -0.72 9.81 -20.39
N ALA A 242 0.04 9.57 -19.32
CA ALA A 242 0.64 10.61 -18.48
C ALA A 242 2.16 10.46 -18.36
N SER A 243 2.79 9.65 -19.22
CA SER A 243 4.23 9.38 -19.15
C SER A 243 5.06 10.38 -19.94
N ILE A 244 4.53 10.85 -21.07
CA ILE A 244 5.18 11.84 -21.93
C ILE A 244 5.24 13.18 -21.19
N ASN A 245 6.41 13.82 -21.17
CA ASN A 245 6.69 15.07 -20.44
C ASN A 245 6.43 15.04 -18.91
N LEU A 246 6.28 13.87 -18.28
CA LEU A 246 6.16 13.78 -16.83
C LEU A 246 7.45 14.20 -16.13
N SER A 247 7.48 15.45 -15.65
CA SER A 247 8.66 16.04 -15.03
C SER A 247 8.99 15.39 -13.68
N ASP A 248 10.26 15.44 -13.28
CA ASP A 248 10.66 14.95 -11.95
C ASP A 248 10.02 15.76 -10.82
N ARG A 249 9.71 17.03 -11.06
CA ARG A 249 8.96 17.89 -10.12
C ARG A 249 7.53 17.36 -9.92
N ALA A 250 6.84 16.98 -11.01
CA ALA A 250 5.52 16.35 -10.92
C ALA A 250 5.56 15.01 -10.17
N LYS A 251 6.61 14.20 -10.38
CA LYS A 251 6.80 12.95 -9.62
C LYS A 251 7.00 13.22 -8.13
N GLN A 252 7.83 14.21 -7.77
CA GLN A 252 8.04 14.62 -6.38
C GLN A 252 6.75 15.18 -5.74
N ALA A 253 5.94 15.91 -6.51
CA ALA A 253 4.63 16.36 -6.06
C ALA A 253 3.70 15.18 -5.73
N CYS A 254 3.65 14.14 -6.59
CA CYS A 254 2.92 12.90 -6.32
C CYS A 254 3.49 12.12 -5.12
N GLU A 255 4.81 12.11 -4.92
CA GLU A 255 5.44 11.52 -3.72
C GLU A 255 4.99 12.26 -2.44
N SER A 256 4.82 13.59 -2.50
CA SER A 256 4.33 14.42 -1.39
C SER A 256 2.86 14.21 -1.03
N ILE A 257 2.10 13.49 -1.88
CA ILE A 257 0.75 13.02 -1.56
C ILE A 257 0.72 11.53 -1.21
N GLY A 258 1.88 10.91 -1.07
CA GLY A 258 2.05 9.54 -0.61
C GLY A 258 2.20 8.50 -1.72
N SER A 259 2.44 8.89 -2.97
CA SER A 259 2.75 7.93 -4.04
C SER A 259 4.14 7.30 -3.85
N SER A 260 4.21 6.01 -4.11
CA SER A 260 5.42 5.22 -4.36
C SER A 260 5.49 4.67 -5.79
N LEU A 261 4.35 4.66 -6.51
CA LEU A 261 4.25 4.08 -7.85
C LEU A 261 4.48 5.09 -8.99
N ILE A 262 4.40 6.40 -8.74
CA ILE A 262 4.48 7.44 -9.79
C ILE A 262 5.76 7.34 -10.66
N ARG A 263 6.88 6.93 -10.07
CA ARG A 263 8.15 6.80 -10.81
C ARG A 263 8.18 5.62 -11.79
N TYR A 264 7.21 4.72 -11.70
CA TYR A 264 7.11 3.53 -12.53
C TYR A 264 6.05 3.68 -13.64
N ILE A 265 5.40 4.83 -13.77
CA ILE A 265 4.47 5.07 -14.89
C ILE A 265 5.24 4.98 -16.21
N GLN A 266 4.75 4.09 -17.07
CA GLN A 266 5.19 3.92 -18.45
C GLN A 266 4.08 4.35 -19.42
N PHE A 267 4.45 4.38 -20.70
CA PHE A 267 3.53 4.75 -21.77
C PHE A 267 2.22 3.97 -21.70
N ARG A 268 1.11 4.71 -21.63
CA ARG A 268 -0.26 4.19 -21.54
C ARG A 268 -0.57 3.29 -20.35
N ASN A 269 0.14 3.43 -19.23
CA ASN A 269 -0.29 2.77 -18.01
C ASN A 269 -1.58 3.38 -17.43
N SER A 270 -2.39 2.54 -16.82
CA SER A 270 -3.49 2.97 -15.96
C SER A 270 -2.94 3.26 -14.57
N TRP A 271 -3.21 4.43 -14.01
CA TRP A 271 -2.83 4.78 -12.65
C TRP A 271 -3.95 5.56 -11.95
N ALA A 272 -4.31 5.10 -10.77
CA ALA A 272 -5.32 5.69 -9.92
C ALA A 272 -4.77 5.82 -8.50
N ILE A 273 -4.87 7.00 -7.90
CA ILE A 273 -4.40 7.27 -6.54
C ILE A 273 -5.42 8.10 -5.77
N VAL A 274 -5.55 7.80 -4.48
CA VAL A 274 -6.06 8.72 -3.47
C VAL A 274 -5.04 8.84 -2.34
N GLY A 275 -4.55 10.06 -2.15
CA GLY A 275 -3.59 10.43 -1.11
C GLY A 275 -3.98 11.72 -0.40
N HIS A 276 -3.07 12.28 0.38
CA HIS A 276 -3.26 13.62 0.96
C HIS A 276 -1.95 14.38 1.01
N LYS A 277 -2.00 15.70 0.91
CA LYS A 277 -0.81 16.54 0.97
C LYS A 277 -0.04 16.36 2.29
N GLY A 278 1.27 16.18 2.21
CA GLY A 278 2.15 15.97 3.37
C GLY A 278 2.31 14.50 3.75
N ALA A 279 1.70 13.58 3.00
CA ALA A 279 1.80 12.15 3.25
C ALA A 279 3.19 11.60 2.89
N SER A 280 3.63 10.57 3.64
CA SER A 280 4.89 9.88 3.32
C SER A 280 4.75 9.00 2.07
N PRO A 281 5.75 8.91 1.18
CA PRO A 281 5.71 8.04 0.02
C PRO A 281 5.28 6.60 0.36
N GLY A 282 4.39 6.05 -0.46
CA GLY A 282 3.77 4.73 -0.28
C GLY A 282 2.56 4.69 0.65
N SER A 283 2.26 5.75 1.40
CA SER A 283 1.10 5.76 2.32
C SER A 283 -0.25 5.92 1.61
N ALA A 284 -0.26 6.44 0.37
CA ALA A 284 -1.47 6.60 -0.42
C ALA A 284 -2.08 5.26 -0.84
N ILE A 285 -3.40 5.28 -1.11
CA ILE A 285 -4.06 4.16 -1.79
C ILE A 285 -3.84 4.39 -3.29
N GLU A 286 -3.01 3.57 -3.92
CA GLU A 286 -2.72 3.68 -5.34
C GLU A 286 -2.68 2.32 -6.03
N GLN A 287 -3.01 2.31 -7.31
CA GLN A 287 -2.89 1.15 -8.18
C GLN A 287 -2.29 1.60 -9.51
N LEU A 288 -1.26 0.87 -9.96
CA LEU A 288 -0.65 1.00 -11.28
C LEU A 288 -0.87 -0.30 -12.04
N SER A 289 -1.24 -0.21 -13.31
CA SER A 289 -1.46 -1.37 -14.16
C SER A 289 -1.01 -1.10 -15.60
N ASN A 290 -0.37 -2.09 -16.21
CA ASN A 290 0.17 -2.01 -17.56
C ASN A 290 -0.81 -2.53 -18.63
N THR A 291 -1.79 -3.34 -18.23
CA THR A 291 -2.67 -4.08 -19.16
C THR A 291 -4.15 -3.94 -18.83
N GLU A 292 -4.48 -3.62 -17.57
CA GLU A 292 -5.85 -3.51 -17.07
C GLU A 292 -6.14 -2.10 -16.52
N SER A 293 -7.40 -1.85 -16.15
CA SER A 293 -7.77 -0.64 -15.42
C SER A 293 -7.22 -0.63 -13.99
N ALA A 294 -6.79 0.53 -13.51
CA ALA A 294 -6.50 0.79 -12.12
C ALA A 294 -7.73 1.40 -11.43
N ALA A 295 -8.08 0.94 -10.23
CA ALA A 295 -9.19 1.50 -9.47
C ALA A 295 -8.92 1.47 -7.96
N VAL A 296 -9.13 2.61 -7.30
CA VAL A 296 -8.97 2.73 -5.85
C VAL A 296 -10.20 3.37 -5.22
N LYS A 297 -10.45 3.04 -3.95
CA LYS A 297 -11.50 3.65 -3.13
C LYS A 297 -10.93 4.10 -1.80
N PHE A 298 -11.23 5.33 -1.44
CA PHE A 298 -10.92 5.94 -0.17
C PHE A 298 -12.22 6.39 0.49
N TRP A 299 -12.39 6.09 1.76
CA TRP A 299 -13.55 6.53 2.50
C TRP A 299 -13.13 7.65 3.45
N LEU A 300 -13.92 8.72 3.52
CA LEU A 300 -13.76 9.82 4.46
C LEU A 300 -14.39 9.48 5.81
N THR A 301 -13.65 9.73 6.89
CA THR A 301 -14.18 9.61 8.25
C THR A 301 -15.11 10.79 8.53
N SER A 302 -16.39 10.53 8.83
CA SER A 302 -17.27 11.57 9.32
C SER A 302 -16.76 12.07 10.67
N THR A 303 -16.37 13.35 10.74
CA THR A 303 -16.29 14.02 12.03
C THR A 303 -17.72 14.11 12.55
N GLN A 304 -18.05 13.37 13.61
CA GLN A 304 -19.28 13.66 14.33
C GLN A 304 -19.14 15.09 14.85
N SER A 305 -19.97 15.99 14.31
CA SER A 305 -20.29 17.25 14.96
C SER A 305 -20.84 16.89 16.34
N ASN A 306 -20.07 17.19 17.38
CA ASN A 306 -20.57 17.20 18.75
C ASN A 306 -21.73 18.21 18.79
N GLN A 307 -22.96 17.71 18.92
CA GLN A 307 -24.09 18.44 19.49
C GLN A 307 -24.35 17.89 20.88
#